data_AF-A0A453PNG8-F1
#
_entry.id   AF-A0A453PNG8-F1
#
_cell.length_a   1.000
_cell.length_b   1.000
_cell.length_c   1.000
_cell.angle_alpha   90.00
_cell.angle_beta   90.00
_cell.angle_gamma   90.00
#
_symmetry.space_group_name_H-M   'P 1'
#
loop_
_entity.id
_entity.type
_entity.pdbx_description
1 polymer ?
#
loop_
_entity_poly.entity_id
_entity_poly.type
_entity_poly.pdbx_seq_one_letter_code
_entity_poly.pdbx_strand_id
1 'polypeptide(L)'
;MDAMMSASRDFFRQPPEEKNKCSNLIDDGEHLEMEGYGNDKVVTPQDQGLSWNDRLHLRVEPQDERNFAKWPTHPESFRDVLLEYASRTKRIRDLILRSIAKILDLDEDYFVNKISNTARGFAREMGNGTMSQSSLIHW
;
A
#
# COMPACT_ATOMS: atom_id res chain seq x y z
N MET A 1 13.32 -3.05 -7.26
CA MET A 1 13.10 -1.80 -6.50
C MET A 1 12.80 -0.67 -7.49
N ASP A 2 13.71 -0.38 -8.42
CA ASP A 2 13.53 0.70 -9.41
C ASP A 2 12.25 0.59 -10.25
N ALA A 3 11.96 -0.60 -10.77
CA ALA A 3 10.73 -0.85 -11.52
C ALA A 3 9.47 -0.52 -10.67
N MET A 4 9.48 -0.88 -9.38
CA MET A 4 8.35 -0.59 -8.49
C MET A 4 8.24 0.90 -8.21
N MET A 5 9.36 1.58 -7.97
CA MET A 5 9.38 3.04 -7.79
C MET A 5 8.92 3.79 -9.04
N SER A 6 9.27 3.30 -10.24
CA SER A 6 8.79 3.87 -11.50
C SER A 6 7.28 3.65 -11.65
N ALA A 7 6.81 2.41 -11.47
CA ALA A 7 5.39 2.08 -11.60
C ALA A 7 4.52 2.86 -10.62
N SER A 8 4.99 3.02 -9.38
CA SER A 8 4.36 3.86 -8.35
C SER A 8 4.27 5.33 -8.79
N ARG A 9 5.38 5.90 -9.27
CA ARG A 9 5.41 7.28 -9.79
C ARG A 9 4.47 7.48 -10.97
N ASP A 10 4.45 6.54 -11.90
CA ASP A 10 3.59 6.61 -13.08
C ASP A 10 2.12 6.50 -12.69
N PHE A 11 1.79 5.65 -11.69
CA PHE A 11 0.45 5.62 -11.11
C PHE A 11 0.03 6.99 -10.55
N PHE A 12 0.86 7.63 -9.70
CA PHE A 12 0.51 8.90 -9.07
C PHE A 12 0.45 10.10 -10.04
N ARG A 13 1.10 9.99 -11.20
CA ARG A 13 1.04 10.99 -12.29
C ARG A 13 -0.26 10.93 -13.10
N GLN A 14 -1.06 9.88 -12.94
CA GLN A 14 -2.33 9.76 -13.64
C GLN A 14 -3.33 10.82 -13.19
N PRO A 15 -4.32 11.15 -14.05
CA PRO A 15 -5.44 11.98 -13.67
C PRO A 15 -6.17 11.45 -12.42
N PRO A 16 -6.79 12.33 -11.61
CA PRO A 16 -7.55 11.93 -10.42
C PRO A 16 -8.61 10.86 -10.73
N GLU A 17 -9.27 10.92 -11.89
CA GLU A 17 -10.30 9.98 -12.32
C GLU A 17 -9.76 8.54 -12.40
N GLU A 18 -8.57 8.38 -12.95
CA GLU A 18 -7.90 7.08 -13.06
C GLU A 18 -7.44 6.55 -11.69
N LYS A 19 -6.89 7.43 -10.84
CA LYS A 19 -6.47 7.06 -9.49
C LYS A 19 -7.67 6.66 -8.61
N ASN A 20 -8.80 7.38 -8.75
CA ASN A 20 -10.02 7.13 -8.01
C ASN A 20 -10.71 5.81 -8.38
N LYS A 21 -10.37 5.17 -9.52
CA LYS A 21 -10.81 3.78 -9.79
C LYS A 21 -10.31 2.80 -8.73
N CYS A 22 -9.19 3.11 -8.09
CA CYS A 22 -8.63 2.32 -7.00
C CYS A 22 -9.07 2.82 -5.62
N SER A 23 -10.06 3.72 -5.52
CA SER A 23 -10.42 4.45 -4.29
C SER A 23 -10.60 3.54 -3.06
N ASN A 24 -10.08 3.98 -1.91
CA ASN A 24 -10.38 3.38 -0.61
C ASN A 24 -11.70 3.90 0.01
N LEU A 25 -12.32 4.91 -0.60
CA LEU A 25 -13.67 5.36 -0.26
C LEU A 25 -14.69 4.59 -1.09
N ILE A 26 -15.70 4.04 -0.41
CA ILE A 26 -16.86 3.35 -0.99
C ILE A 26 -18.16 4.04 -0.54
N ASP A 27 -19.29 3.58 -1.08
CA ASP A 27 -20.63 4.10 -0.74
C ASP A 27 -20.69 5.63 -0.80
N ASP A 28 -20.32 6.18 -1.96
CA ASP A 28 -20.28 7.62 -2.23
C ASP A 28 -19.41 8.47 -1.28
N GLY A 29 -18.44 7.85 -0.60
CA GLY A 29 -17.49 8.55 0.27
C GLY A 29 -17.76 8.40 1.78
N GLU A 30 -18.85 7.72 2.12
CA GLU A 30 -19.30 7.52 3.51
C GLU A 30 -18.44 6.51 4.26
N HIS A 31 -17.89 5.50 3.56
CA HIS A 31 -17.14 4.41 4.18
C HIS A 31 -15.70 4.35 3.69
N LEU A 32 -14.75 4.21 4.62
CA LEU A 32 -13.32 4.09 4.37
C LEU A 32 -12.88 2.63 4.53
N GLU A 33 -12.34 2.08 3.46
CA GLU A 33 -11.69 0.78 3.46
C GLU A 33 -10.19 0.90 3.74
N MET A 34 -9.60 -0.19 4.26
CA MET A 34 -8.16 -0.27 4.51
C MET A 34 -7.35 -0.25 3.20
N GLU A 35 -7.86 -0.89 2.15
CA GLU A 35 -7.21 -1.02 0.85
C GLU A 35 -7.71 0.02 -0.14
N GLY A 36 -6.83 0.43 -1.05
CA GLY A 36 -7.11 1.37 -2.13
C GLY A 36 -6.31 2.67 -2.03
N TYR A 37 -6.62 3.55 -2.97
CA TYR A 37 -6.08 4.88 -3.13
C TYR A 37 -6.87 5.90 -2.32
N GLY A 38 -6.19 6.74 -1.56
CA GLY A 38 -6.79 7.85 -0.86
C GLY A 38 -5.98 8.28 0.35
N ASN A 39 -6.59 9.15 1.15
CA ASN A 39 -5.96 9.68 2.36
C ASN A 39 -6.31 8.85 3.59
N ASP A 40 -5.43 8.83 4.59
CA ASP A 40 -5.77 8.35 5.92
C ASP A 40 -6.67 9.42 6.59
N LYS A 41 -7.97 9.15 6.81
CA LYS A 41 -8.83 10.08 7.59
C LYS A 41 -8.32 10.10 9.05
N VAL A 42 -8.07 11.29 9.60
CA VAL A 42 -7.77 11.48 11.02
C VAL A 42 -9.05 11.23 11.83
N VAL A 43 -8.94 10.43 12.89
CA VAL A 43 -10.08 9.87 13.67
C VAL A 43 -10.82 10.92 14.51
N THR A 44 -10.33 12.16 14.61
CA THR A 44 -10.94 13.21 15.44
C THR A 44 -11.48 14.37 14.59
N PRO A 45 -12.75 14.78 14.79
CA PRO A 45 -13.36 15.93 14.10
C PRO A 45 -12.61 17.25 14.31
N GLN A 46 -11.86 17.38 15.42
CA GLN A 46 -11.13 18.58 15.80
C GLN A 46 -9.75 18.74 15.12
N ASP A 47 -9.15 17.67 14.60
CA ASP A 47 -7.81 17.68 14.00
C ASP A 47 -7.85 17.25 12.52
N GLN A 48 -8.69 17.92 11.72
CA GLN A 48 -8.77 17.69 10.26
C GLN A 48 -7.54 18.23 9.51
N GLY A 49 -6.34 17.88 9.96
CA GLY A 49 -5.19 17.84 9.08
C GLY A 49 -5.32 16.61 8.19
N LEU A 50 -5.99 16.72 7.04
CA LEU A 50 -5.84 15.75 5.95
C LEU A 50 -4.35 15.46 5.80
N SER A 51 -3.92 14.19 5.87
CA SER A 51 -2.50 13.90 5.69
C SER A 51 -2.11 14.43 4.31
N TRP A 52 -1.05 15.22 4.19
CA TRP A 52 -0.79 15.93 2.92
C TRP A 52 -0.32 15.02 1.77
N ASN A 53 -0.38 13.70 1.95
CA ASN A 53 0.12 12.72 1.00
C ASN A 53 -0.99 11.76 0.58
N ASP A 54 -1.17 11.64 -0.72
CA ASP A 54 -1.97 10.57 -1.30
C ASP A 54 -1.27 9.23 -1.03
N ARG A 55 -2.04 8.20 -0.71
CA ARG A 55 -1.53 6.86 -0.45
C ARG A 55 -2.25 5.83 -1.29
N LEU A 56 -1.53 4.84 -1.78
CA LEU A 56 -2.09 3.60 -2.30
C LEU A 56 -1.70 2.45 -1.37
N HIS A 57 -2.69 1.74 -0.82
CA HIS A 57 -2.48 0.64 0.14
C HIS A 57 -3.11 -0.65 -0.39
N LEU A 58 -2.29 -1.66 -0.64
CA LEU A 58 -2.73 -2.89 -1.32
C LEU A 58 -2.31 -4.13 -0.54
N ARG A 59 -3.23 -5.09 -0.34
CA ARG A 59 -2.88 -6.39 0.21
C ARG A 59 -2.14 -7.24 -0.81
N VAL A 60 -0.96 -7.70 -0.45
CA VAL A 60 -0.11 -8.58 -1.26
C VAL A 60 -0.03 -10.00 -0.71
N GLU A 61 -0.39 -10.24 0.55
CA GLU A 61 -0.47 -11.59 1.15
C GLU A 61 -1.68 -11.69 2.10
N PRO A 62 -2.35 -12.86 2.19
CA PRO A 62 -2.12 -14.06 1.36
C PRO A 62 -2.67 -13.89 -0.07
N GLN A 63 -2.32 -14.80 -0.98
CA GLN A 63 -2.63 -14.66 -2.41
C GLN A 63 -4.13 -14.66 -2.74
N ASP A 64 -4.89 -15.47 -2.02
CA ASP A 64 -6.33 -15.66 -2.15
C ASP A 64 -7.16 -14.50 -1.58
N GLU A 65 -6.58 -13.69 -0.69
CA GLU A 65 -7.22 -12.49 -0.13
C GLU A 65 -6.91 -11.20 -0.91
N ARG A 66 -6.15 -11.27 -2.01
CA ARG A 66 -5.78 -10.08 -2.80
C ARG A 66 -7.00 -9.48 -3.50
N ASN A 67 -7.32 -8.23 -3.19
CA ASN A 67 -8.41 -7.52 -3.86
C ASN A 67 -7.91 -6.79 -5.11
N PHE A 68 -7.82 -7.49 -6.24
CA PHE A 68 -7.36 -6.89 -7.51
C PHE A 68 -8.26 -5.77 -8.05
N ALA A 69 -9.50 -5.63 -7.57
CA ALA A 69 -10.35 -4.49 -7.94
C ALA A 69 -9.82 -3.16 -7.39
N LYS A 70 -9.00 -3.19 -6.32
CA LYS A 70 -8.33 -2.01 -5.76
C LYS A 70 -6.96 -1.74 -6.35
N TRP A 71 -6.47 -2.61 -7.23
CA TRP A 71 -5.13 -2.51 -7.80
C TRP A 71 -5.13 -1.64 -9.06
N PRO A 72 -4.08 -0.82 -9.27
CA PRO A 72 -3.93 -0.09 -10.52
C PRO A 72 -3.86 -1.01 -11.74
N THR A 73 -4.60 -0.64 -12.78
CA THR A 73 -4.48 -1.23 -14.12
C THR A 73 -3.43 -0.53 -14.97
N HIS A 74 -3.06 0.70 -14.59
CA HIS A 74 -2.02 1.49 -15.23
C HIS A 74 -0.96 1.94 -14.20
N PRO A 75 0.34 1.84 -14.54
CA PRO A 75 0.87 1.22 -15.75
C PRO A 75 0.54 -0.29 -15.81
N GLU A 76 0.44 -0.87 -17.01
CA GLU A 76 0.06 -2.29 -17.20
C GLU A 76 0.97 -3.25 -16.41
N SER A 77 2.24 -2.87 -16.24
CA SER A 77 3.23 -3.63 -15.48
C SER A 77 3.10 -3.53 -13.95
N PHE A 78 2.24 -2.64 -13.42
CA PHE A 78 2.19 -2.32 -11.99
C PHE A 78 1.98 -3.57 -11.14
N ARG A 79 1.01 -4.39 -11.51
CA ARG A 79 0.64 -5.60 -10.78
C ARG A 79 1.79 -6.60 -10.71
N ASP A 80 2.42 -6.90 -11.84
CA ASP A 80 3.47 -7.91 -11.92
C ASP A 80 4.72 -7.45 -11.15
N VAL A 81 5.10 -6.18 -11.33
CA VAL A 81 6.23 -5.57 -10.63
C VAL A 81 5.98 -5.56 -9.11
N LEU A 82 4.77 -5.25 -8.66
CA LEU A 82 4.41 -5.27 -7.24
C LEU A 82 4.50 -6.67 -6.65
N LEU A 83 3.96 -7.68 -7.35
CA LEU A 83 3.99 -9.07 -6.89
C LEU A 83 5.43 -9.60 -6.83
N GLU A 84 6.25 -9.29 -7.82
CA GLU A 84 7.66 -9.64 -7.82
C GLU A 84 8.40 -8.97 -6.66
N TYR A 85 8.17 -7.67 -6.45
CA TYR A 85 8.78 -6.92 -5.36
C TYR A 85 8.37 -7.47 -3.98
N ALA A 86 7.09 -7.77 -3.78
CA ALA A 86 6.57 -8.36 -2.54
C ALA A 86 7.19 -9.75 -2.27
N SER A 87 7.32 -10.59 -3.30
CA SER A 87 7.95 -11.90 -3.19
C SER A 87 9.43 -11.81 -2.79
N ARG A 88 10.19 -10.91 -3.43
CA ARG A 88 11.60 -10.68 -3.07
C ARG A 88 11.74 -10.16 -1.63
N THR A 89 10.87 -9.23 -1.23
CA THR A 89 10.85 -8.67 0.13
C THR A 89 10.50 -9.73 1.17
N LYS A 90 9.56 -10.65 0.87
CA LYS A 90 9.24 -11.81 1.72
C LYS A 90 10.47 -12.69 1.97
N ARG A 91 11.23 -13.02 0.93
CA ARG A 91 12.47 -13.81 1.08
C ARG A 91 13.50 -13.12 1.97
N ILE A 92 13.70 -11.82 1.81
CA ILE A 92 14.63 -11.04 2.65
C ILE A 92 14.17 -11.04 4.11
N ARG A 93 12.88 -10.79 4.35
CA ARG A 93 12.28 -10.85 5.68
C ARG A 93 12.51 -12.22 6.33
N ASP A 94 12.25 -13.31 5.61
CA ASP A 94 12.42 -14.67 6.14
C ASP A 94 13.90 -14.94 6.49
N LEU A 95 14.85 -14.50 5.66
CA LEU A 95 16.28 -14.59 5.98
C LEU A 95 16.67 -13.83 7.24
N ILE A 96 16.15 -12.61 7.43
CA ILE A 96 16.40 -11.80 8.63
C ILE A 96 15.81 -12.51 9.86
N LEU A 97 14.57 -12.98 9.78
CA LEU A 97 13.90 -13.68 10.88
C LEU A 97 14.64 -14.96 11.29
N ARG A 98 15.10 -15.75 10.32
CA ARG A 98 15.95 -16.94 10.56
C ARG A 98 17.28 -16.59 11.22
N SER A 99 17.88 -15.48 10.80
CA SER A 99 19.14 -15.00 11.40
C SER A 99 18.93 -14.56 12.85
N ILE A 100 17.82 -13.89 13.16
CA ILE A 100 17.45 -13.51 14.53
C ILE A 100 17.20 -14.76 15.39
N ALA A 101 16.51 -15.77 14.87
CA ALA A 101 16.29 -17.04 15.57
C ALA A 101 17.62 -17.71 15.95
N LYS A 102 18.57 -17.77 15.00
CA LYS A 102 19.92 -18.29 15.25
C LYS A 102 20.68 -17.53 16.33
N ILE A 103 20.63 -16.20 16.34
CA ILE A 103 21.28 -15.36 17.37
C ILE A 103 20.71 -15.66 18.76
N LEU A 104 19.43 -16.00 18.84
CA LEU A 104 18.73 -16.30 20.08
C LEU A 104 18.77 -17.78 20.47
N ASP A 105 19.53 -18.61 19.75
CA ASP A 105 19.61 -20.06 19.94
C ASP A 105 18.24 -20.76 19.88
N LEU A 106 17.38 -20.29 18.98
CA LEU A 106 16.07 -20.87 18.70
C LEU A 106 16.11 -21.72 17.42
N ASP A 107 15.07 -22.54 17.22
CA ASP A 107 14.81 -23.19 15.92
C ASP A 107 14.83 -22.14 14.80
N GLU A 108 15.55 -22.41 13.71
CA GLU A 108 15.79 -21.44 12.65
C GLU A 108 14.49 -20.89 12.07
N ASP A 109 13.45 -21.71 11.97
CA ASP A 109 12.15 -21.34 11.41
C ASP A 109 11.14 -20.85 12.46
N TYR A 110 11.54 -20.68 13.72
CA TYR A 110 10.66 -20.27 14.81
C TYR A 110 9.86 -19.01 14.49
N PHE A 111 10.54 -17.92 14.13
CA PHE A 111 9.88 -16.65 13.84
C PHE A 111 9.16 -16.64 12.48
N VAL A 112 9.72 -17.33 11.48
CA VAL A 112 9.09 -17.46 10.17
C VAL A 112 7.74 -18.15 10.33
N ASN A 113 7.67 -19.29 11.00
CA ASN A 113 6.43 -20.04 11.23
C ASN A 113 5.39 -19.27 12.04
N LYS A 114 5.83 -18.47 13.03
CA LYS A 114 4.94 -17.63 13.83
C LYS A 114 4.31 -16.51 13.00
N ILE A 115 5.09 -15.89 12.12
CA ILE A 115 4.65 -14.74 11.31
C ILE A 115 3.90 -15.24 10.06
N SER A 116 4.41 -16.25 9.35
CA SER A 116 3.84 -16.73 8.08
C SER A 116 2.41 -17.25 8.21
N ASN A 117 2.06 -17.88 9.34
CA ASN A 117 0.75 -18.47 9.54
C ASN A 117 -0.35 -17.46 9.86
N THR A 118 0.00 -16.18 10.09
CA THR A 118 -0.96 -15.15 10.53
C THR A 118 -0.78 -13.80 9.82
N ALA A 119 0.32 -13.57 9.12
CA ALA A 119 0.66 -12.25 8.60
C ALA A 119 -0.04 -11.95 7.27
N ARG A 120 -0.91 -10.96 7.31
CA ARG A 120 -1.32 -10.21 6.12
C ARG A 120 -0.18 -9.28 5.71
N GLY A 121 0.19 -9.35 4.44
CA GLY A 121 1.24 -8.50 3.86
C GLY A 121 0.59 -7.37 3.08
N PHE A 122 1.05 -6.15 3.29
CA PHE A 122 0.57 -4.98 2.58
C PHE A 122 1.72 -4.21 1.93
N ALA A 123 1.46 -3.65 0.75
CA ALA A 123 2.30 -2.66 0.12
C ALA A 123 1.66 -1.28 0.30
N ARG A 124 2.48 -0.29 0.67
CA ARG A 124 2.06 1.10 0.86
C ARG A 124 2.95 1.99 -0.01
N GLU A 125 2.34 2.60 -1.01
CA GLU A 125 2.96 3.57 -1.90
C GLU A 125 2.49 4.97 -1.52
N MET A 126 3.41 5.92 -1.47
CA MET A 126 3.14 7.31 -1.07
C MET A 126 3.35 8.23 -2.27
N GLY A 127 2.36 9.04 -2.58
CA GLY A 127 2.41 10.11 -3.56
C GLY A 127 2.56 11.47 -2.87
N ASN A 128 3.39 12.34 -3.42
CA ASN A 128 3.39 13.75 -3.02
C ASN A 128 2.14 14.40 -3.60
N GLY A 129 1.21 14.86 -2.76
CA GLY A 129 0.00 15.54 -3.23
C GLY A 129 0.38 16.79 -4.02
N THR A 130 0.01 16.85 -5.30
CA THR A 130 0.04 18.12 -6.04
C THR A 130 -1.11 18.97 -5.51
N MET A 131 -0.78 20.10 -4.90
CA MET A 131 -1.71 21.16 -4.51
C MET A 131 -2.60 21.51 -5.72
N SER A 132 -3.86 21.04 -5.75
CA SER A 132 -4.85 21.65 -6.64
C SER A 132 -5.09 23.04 -6.07
N GLN A 133 -4.57 24.08 -6.73
CA GLN A 133 -4.78 25.49 -6.35
C GLN A 133 -6.25 25.94 -6.44
N SER A 134 -7.21 25.02 -6.56
CA SER A 134 -8.62 25.35 -6.80
C SER A 134 -9.44 25.60 -5.52
N SER A 135 -8.85 25.49 -4.32
CA SER A 135 -9.58 25.70 -3.05
C SER A 135 -9.19 26.98 -2.30
N LEU A 136 -8.47 27.93 -2.92
CA LEU A 136 -8.06 29.19 -2.28
C LEU A 136 -8.89 30.42 -2.68
N ILE A 137 -10.15 30.25 -3.08
CA ILE A 137 -11.05 31.39 -3.22
C ILE A 137 -12.43 31.03 -2.66
N HIS A 138 -12.63 31.31 -1.39
CA HIS A 138 -13.83 31.98 -0.89
C HIS A 138 -13.50 32.52 0.51
N TRP A 139 -13.30 33.84 0.58
CA TRP A 139 -13.29 34.62 1.82
C TRP A 139 -14.69 34.70 2.41
#